data_AF-X0XWH5-F1
#
_entry.id   AF-X0XWH5-F1
#
_cell.length_a   1.000
_cell.length_b   1.000
_cell.length_c   1.000
_cell.angle_alpha   90.00
_cell.angle_beta   90.00
_cell.angle_gamma   90.00
#
_symmetry.space_group_name_H-M   'P 1'
#
loop_
_entity.id
_entity.type
_entity.pdbx_description
1 polymer ?
#
loop_
_entity_poly.entity_id
_entity_poly.type
_entity_poly.pdbx_seq_one_letter_code
_entity_poly.pdbx_strand_id
1 'polypeptide(L)'
;MDGDGWWARRFSSGVYCTSSKKLAADVQEIALKLGYAAIVRSLKPTGEKILNGKKAVFKNGTYQVCFHKSSHPYYILMKSKNVKEIDYDGKVFCLEVPNHILITRRGGKVSYQSNSTAMFQMRVAQSRLMIPIVNMLTYYINKEIIQDEFGFSDVHLVMHMRVYEDEDPESRAIERLVRCGVKSINQVCAEKGWNPPKDGGDRRFIIVGKRIIFVDELKNMKGDIEVEPPLKGRDNDGHK
;
A
#
# COMPACT_ATOMS: atom_id res chain seq x y z
N MET A 1 -15.45 21.00 -12.92
CA MET A 1 -15.70 19.93 -13.92
C MET A 1 -16.92 20.39 -14.65
N ASP A 2 -16.76 20.68 -15.93
CA ASP A 2 -17.79 21.35 -16.72
C ASP A 2 -18.45 20.34 -17.69
N GLY A 3 -18.61 19.08 -17.26
CA GLY A 3 -19.07 17.94 -18.08
C GLY A 3 -19.82 16.89 -17.26
N ASP A 4 -19.61 15.59 -17.56
CA ASP A 4 -20.36 14.42 -17.04
C ASP A 4 -20.17 14.11 -15.54
N GLY A 5 -19.62 15.06 -14.79
CA GLY A 5 -19.31 14.93 -13.38
C GLY A 5 -19.57 16.20 -12.60
N TRP A 6 -19.63 16.06 -11.28
CA TRP A 6 -19.87 17.17 -10.37
C TRP A 6 -18.83 17.16 -9.24
N TRP A 7 -18.45 18.34 -8.76
CA TRP A 7 -17.63 18.52 -7.55
C TRP A 7 -18.50 18.99 -6.38
N ALA A 8 -18.30 18.39 -5.22
CA ALA A 8 -18.89 18.88 -3.99
C ALA A 8 -18.29 20.27 -3.65
N ARG A 9 -19.12 21.29 -3.49
CA ARG A 9 -18.65 22.67 -3.23
C ARG A 9 -17.89 22.84 -1.91
N ARG A 10 -18.08 21.94 -0.95
CA ARG A 10 -17.49 22.00 0.41
C ARG A 10 -16.44 20.92 0.70
N PHE A 11 -16.34 19.91 -0.14
CA PHE A 11 -15.42 18.79 0.07
C PHE A 11 -14.52 18.66 -1.15
N SER A 12 -13.28 18.23 -0.94
CA SER A 12 -12.35 17.85 -2.00
C SER A 12 -12.74 16.51 -2.64
N SER A 13 -14.02 16.35 -2.98
CA SER A 13 -14.61 15.17 -3.59
C SER A 13 -15.43 15.49 -4.82
N GLY A 14 -15.39 14.59 -5.78
CA GLY A 14 -16.13 14.70 -7.04
C GLY A 14 -16.64 13.36 -7.50
N VAL A 15 -17.58 13.37 -8.43
CA VAL A 15 -18.11 12.17 -9.06
C VAL A 15 -18.15 12.37 -10.56
N TYR A 16 -17.66 11.38 -11.30
CA TYR A 16 -17.80 11.27 -12.74
C TYR A 16 -18.75 10.12 -13.09
N CYS A 17 -19.69 10.34 -14.01
CA CYS A 17 -20.66 9.34 -14.43
C CYS A 17 -20.40 8.92 -15.88
N THR A 18 -20.43 7.62 -16.16
CA THR A 18 -20.37 7.09 -17.54
C THR A 18 -21.15 5.80 -17.67
N SER A 19 -21.64 5.47 -18.86
CA SER A 19 -22.20 4.15 -19.18
C SER A 19 -21.14 3.15 -19.63
N SER A 20 -19.92 3.60 -19.95
CA SER A 20 -18.83 2.74 -20.42
C SER A 20 -17.98 2.20 -19.28
N LYS A 21 -17.92 0.87 -19.15
CA LYS A 21 -17.07 0.19 -18.17
C LYS A 21 -15.59 0.48 -18.40
N LYS A 22 -15.17 0.57 -19.67
CA LYS A 22 -13.78 0.85 -20.05
C LYS A 22 -13.40 2.27 -19.64
N LEU A 23 -14.24 3.26 -20.01
CA LEU A 23 -14.00 4.66 -19.66
C LEU A 23 -13.97 4.88 -18.14
N ALA A 24 -14.85 4.20 -17.39
CA ALA A 24 -14.82 4.26 -15.93
C ALA A 24 -13.49 3.74 -15.33
N ALA A 25 -12.89 2.71 -15.94
CA ALA A 25 -11.61 2.17 -15.51
C ALA A 25 -10.46 3.12 -15.86
N ASP A 26 -10.45 3.68 -17.07
CA ASP A 26 -9.41 4.61 -17.52
C ASP A 26 -9.43 5.89 -16.67
N VAL A 27 -10.61 6.44 -16.38
CA VAL A 27 -10.78 7.60 -15.50
C VAL A 27 -10.34 7.30 -14.06
N GLN A 28 -10.61 6.09 -13.56
CA GLN A 28 -10.10 5.65 -12.25
C GLN A 28 -8.57 5.61 -12.24
N GLU A 29 -7.93 5.09 -13.29
CA GLU A 29 -6.46 5.03 -13.40
C GLU A 29 -5.85 6.44 -13.41
N ILE A 30 -6.40 7.36 -14.23
CA ILE A 30 -5.94 8.76 -14.28
C ILE A 30 -6.05 9.40 -12.90
N ALA A 31 -7.19 9.22 -12.21
CA ALA A 31 -7.39 9.78 -10.89
C ALA A 31 -6.36 9.27 -9.87
N LEU A 32 -6.03 7.97 -9.89
CA LEU A 32 -4.99 7.39 -9.03
C LEU A 32 -3.61 8.00 -9.30
N LYS A 33 -3.23 8.15 -10.58
CA LYS A 33 -1.96 8.78 -10.98
C LYS A 33 -1.87 10.24 -10.55
N LEU A 34 -3.00 10.93 -10.48
CA LEU A 34 -3.13 12.31 -9.96
C LEU A 34 -3.19 12.39 -8.43
N GLY A 35 -3.07 11.26 -7.72
CA GLY A 35 -3.07 11.20 -6.25
C GLY A 35 -4.46 11.26 -5.61
N TYR A 36 -5.53 11.02 -6.37
CA TYR A 36 -6.87 10.91 -5.82
C TYR A 36 -7.18 9.46 -5.41
N ALA A 37 -7.90 9.29 -4.31
CA ALA A 37 -8.59 8.04 -4.03
C ALA A 37 -9.80 7.94 -4.97
N ALA A 38 -9.88 6.88 -5.78
CA ALA A 38 -10.93 6.70 -6.78
C ALA A 38 -11.67 5.37 -6.59
N ILE A 39 -12.98 5.42 -6.45
CA ILE A 39 -13.87 4.26 -6.28
C ILE A 39 -14.85 4.20 -7.44
N VAL A 40 -14.90 3.07 -8.13
CA VAL A 40 -15.91 2.81 -9.16
C VAL A 40 -17.09 2.07 -8.54
N ARG A 41 -18.30 2.59 -8.75
CA ARG A 41 -19.56 1.95 -8.37
C ARG A 41 -20.34 1.62 -9.62
N SER A 42 -20.84 0.38 -9.69
CA SER A 42 -21.81 -0.01 -10.72
C SER A 42 -23.21 0.20 -10.16
N LEU A 43 -23.99 1.06 -10.81
CA LEU A 43 -25.38 1.32 -10.50
C LEU A 43 -26.25 0.47 -11.41
N LYS A 44 -27.31 -0.11 -10.83
CA LYS A 44 -28.30 -0.86 -11.60
C LYS A 44 -29.12 0.11 -12.48
N PRO A 45 -29.62 -0.35 -13.64
CA PRO A 45 -30.55 0.41 -14.45
C PRO A 45 -31.70 0.89 -13.56
N THR A 46 -31.90 2.19 -13.47
CA THR A 46 -32.93 2.77 -12.59
C THR A 46 -34.14 3.20 -13.41
N GLY A 47 -34.67 2.29 -14.23
CA GLY A 47 -35.92 2.47 -14.97
C GLY A 47 -36.11 3.84 -15.66
N GLU A 48 -37.36 4.30 -15.71
CA GLU A 48 -37.72 5.66 -16.10
C GLU A 48 -37.53 6.62 -14.92
N LYS A 49 -36.81 7.72 -15.13
CA LYS A 49 -36.79 8.88 -14.24
C LYS A 49 -37.17 10.12 -15.01
N ILE A 50 -37.95 11.00 -14.38
CA ILE A 50 -38.24 12.33 -14.93
C ILE A 50 -37.10 13.25 -14.49
N LEU A 51 -36.32 13.73 -15.44
CA LEU A 51 -35.25 14.71 -15.24
C LEU A 51 -35.61 15.97 -16.01
N ASN A 52 -35.72 17.11 -15.32
CA ASN A 52 -36.08 18.41 -15.92
C ASN A 52 -37.33 18.35 -16.82
N GLY A 53 -38.38 17.65 -16.36
CA GLY A 53 -39.64 17.49 -17.11
C GLY A 53 -39.57 16.52 -18.31
N LYS A 54 -38.41 15.91 -18.59
CA LYS A 54 -38.23 14.93 -19.66
C LYS A 54 -38.05 13.53 -19.08
N LYS A 55 -38.70 12.54 -19.71
CA LYS A 55 -38.48 11.13 -19.38
C LYS A 55 -37.09 10.70 -19.84
N ALA A 56 -36.25 10.30 -18.89
CA ALA A 56 -34.96 9.68 -19.13
C ALA A 56 -35.07 8.18 -18.76
N VAL A 57 -34.91 7.32 -19.76
CA VAL A 57 -34.90 5.87 -19.57
C VAL A 57 -33.46 5.40 -19.41
N PHE A 58 -33.08 4.96 -18.21
CA PHE A 58 -31.76 4.39 -17.98
C PHE A 58 -31.81 2.89 -18.21
N LYS A 59 -31.77 2.47 -19.49
CA LYS A 59 -31.83 1.04 -19.88
C LYS A 59 -30.57 0.26 -19.47
N ASN A 60 -29.42 0.93 -19.51
CA ASN A 60 -28.14 0.35 -19.15
C ASN A 60 -27.71 0.85 -17.76
N GLY A 61 -27.08 -0.02 -16.97
CA GLY A 61 -26.47 0.39 -15.71
C GLY A 61 -25.43 1.50 -15.93
N THR A 62 -25.24 2.35 -14.95
CA THR A 62 -24.26 3.44 -15.01
C THR A 62 -23.10 3.17 -14.06
N TYR A 63 -21.92 3.67 -14.41
CA TYR A 63 -20.75 3.66 -13.57
C TYR A 63 -20.53 5.05 -12.99
N GLN A 64 -20.35 5.10 -11.68
CA GLN A 64 -19.93 6.31 -10.98
C GLN A 64 -18.50 6.12 -10.48
N VAL A 65 -17.62 7.02 -10.89
CA VAL A 65 -16.25 7.12 -10.37
C VAL A 65 -16.24 8.24 -9.33
N CYS A 66 -16.18 7.87 -8.06
CA CYS A 66 -16.10 8.81 -6.95
C CYS A 66 -14.63 9.09 -6.63
N PHE A 67 -14.24 10.36 -6.66
CA PHE A 67 -12.91 10.84 -6.33
C PHE A 67 -12.92 11.53 -4.99
N HIS A 68 -11.88 11.29 -4.19
CA HIS A 68 -11.63 11.99 -2.94
C HIS A 68 -10.15 12.36 -2.86
N LYS A 69 -9.86 13.64 -2.59
CA LYS A 69 -8.52 14.12 -2.27
C LYS A 69 -8.46 14.35 -0.76
N SER A 70 -7.89 13.39 -0.04
CA SER A 70 -7.60 13.57 1.39
C SER A 70 -6.19 14.10 1.52
N SER A 71 -6.01 15.14 2.35
CA SER A 71 -4.68 15.62 2.78
C SER A 71 -3.98 14.60 3.71
N HIS A 72 -4.75 13.68 4.29
CA HIS A 72 -4.27 12.68 5.22
C HIS A 72 -4.14 11.32 4.52
N PRO A 73 -3.02 10.59 4.70
CA PRO A 73 -2.89 9.24 4.19
C PRO A 73 -4.04 8.38 4.72
N TYR A 74 -4.80 7.75 3.82
CA TYR A 74 -5.82 6.79 4.20
C TYR A 74 -5.12 5.56 4.77
N TYR A 75 -4.80 5.58 6.06
CA TYR A 75 -4.62 4.35 6.79
C TYR A 75 -5.96 3.63 6.74
N ILE A 76 -6.00 2.46 6.10
CA ILE A 76 -7.12 1.54 6.31
C ILE A 76 -7.00 1.15 7.78
N LEU A 77 -7.74 1.83 8.64
CA LEU A 77 -7.95 1.39 10.01
C LEU A 77 -8.68 0.06 9.92
N MET A 78 -7.92 -1.03 9.86
CA MET A 78 -8.39 -2.39 9.94
C MET A 78 -8.97 -2.60 11.33
N LYS A 79 -10.23 -2.18 11.51
CA LYS A 79 -11.01 -2.52 12.69
C LYS A 79 -11.29 -4.02 12.63
N SER A 80 -11.11 -4.74 13.73
CA SER A 80 -11.37 -6.19 13.84
C SER A 80 -12.72 -6.60 13.24
N LYS A 81 -13.76 -5.78 13.42
CA LYS A 81 -15.09 -5.97 12.83
C LYS A 81 -15.16 -6.04 11.30
N ASN A 82 -14.13 -5.56 10.60
CA ASN A 82 -14.05 -5.57 9.15
C ASN A 82 -13.21 -6.75 8.61
N VAL A 83 -12.66 -7.59 9.50
CA VAL A 83 -11.92 -8.81 9.16
C VAL A 83 -12.85 -10.00 9.35
N LYS A 84 -12.82 -10.93 8.39
CA LYS A 84 -13.53 -12.20 8.48
C LYS A 84 -12.51 -13.31 8.32
N GLU A 85 -12.48 -14.23 9.27
CA GLU A 85 -11.76 -15.49 9.13
C GLU A 85 -12.63 -16.43 8.31
N ILE A 86 -12.00 -17.07 7.32
CA ILE A 86 -12.63 -18.03 6.42
C ILE A 86 -11.69 -19.23 6.31
N ASP A 87 -12.23 -20.43 6.46
CA ASP A 87 -11.49 -21.64 6.17
C ASP A 87 -11.23 -21.69 4.66
N TYR A 88 -9.96 -21.79 4.29
CA TYR A 88 -9.50 -21.77 2.91
C TYR A 88 -8.61 -22.97 2.66
N ASP A 89 -9.11 -23.92 1.87
CA ASP A 89 -8.35 -25.09 1.42
C ASP A 89 -7.84 -24.83 -0.01
N GLY A 90 -6.60 -24.36 -0.11
CA GLY A 90 -5.98 -23.99 -1.37
C GLY A 90 -4.58 -23.41 -1.20
N LYS A 91 -3.82 -23.34 -2.30
CA LYS A 91 -2.48 -22.76 -2.29
C LYS A 91 -2.55 -21.24 -2.17
N VAL A 92 -1.84 -20.68 -1.19
CA VAL A 92 -1.66 -19.23 -1.02
C VAL A 92 -0.31 -18.85 -1.62
N PHE A 93 -0.31 -17.88 -2.54
CA PHE A 93 0.91 -17.39 -3.20
C PHE A 93 1.26 -15.99 -2.71
N CYS A 94 2.55 -15.74 -2.45
CA CYS A 94 3.08 -14.40 -2.21
C CYS A 94 3.64 -13.85 -3.54
N LEU A 95 3.04 -12.77 -4.04
CA LEU A 95 3.43 -12.18 -5.32
C LEU A 95 4.53 -11.14 -5.09
N GLU A 96 5.63 -11.21 -5.83
CA GLU A 96 6.67 -10.18 -5.79
C GLU A 96 6.87 -9.55 -7.17
N VAL A 97 6.95 -8.22 -7.17
CA VAL A 97 7.19 -7.38 -8.35
C VAL A 97 8.42 -6.52 -8.08
N PRO A 98 9.21 -6.13 -9.09
CA PRO A 98 10.46 -5.38 -8.88
C PRO A 98 10.32 -4.06 -8.12
N ASN A 99 9.16 -3.40 -8.21
CA ASN A 99 8.87 -2.17 -7.49
C ASN A 99 8.27 -2.41 -6.09
N HIS A 100 8.05 -3.69 -5.72
CA HIS A 100 7.43 -4.17 -4.48
C HIS A 100 6.06 -3.55 -4.14
N ILE A 101 5.41 -2.89 -5.09
CA ILE A 101 4.10 -2.24 -4.92
C ILE A 101 3.08 -2.98 -5.78
N LEU A 102 2.14 -3.64 -5.11
CA LEU A 102 1.02 -4.29 -5.74
C LEU A 102 -0.19 -3.35 -5.72
N ILE A 103 -0.72 -3.04 -6.90
CA ILE A 103 -1.96 -2.29 -7.03
C ILE A 103 -3.06 -3.28 -7.39
N THR A 104 -4.00 -3.46 -6.48
CA THR A 104 -5.11 -4.39 -6.66
C THR A 104 -6.43 -3.62 -6.76
N ARG A 105 -7.38 -4.15 -7.51
CA ARG A 105 -8.74 -3.60 -7.59
C ARG A 105 -9.77 -4.68 -7.29
N ARG A 106 -10.56 -4.49 -6.22
CA ARG A 106 -11.65 -5.40 -5.82
C ARG A 106 -12.95 -4.64 -5.62
N GLY A 107 -13.99 -5.03 -6.35
CA GLY A 107 -15.31 -4.39 -6.25
C GLY A 107 -15.27 -2.88 -6.56
N GLY A 108 -14.41 -2.47 -7.50
CA GLY A 108 -14.23 -1.06 -7.89
C GLY A 108 -13.41 -0.21 -6.92
N LYS A 109 -12.97 -0.77 -5.77
CA LYS A 109 -12.05 -0.12 -4.83
C LYS A 109 -10.61 -0.53 -5.14
N VAL A 110 -9.69 0.41 -5.02
CA VAL A 110 -8.27 0.19 -5.31
C VAL A 110 -7.49 0.18 -3.99
N SER A 111 -6.58 -0.78 -3.86
CA SER A 111 -5.68 -0.90 -2.72
C SER A 111 -4.25 -0.95 -3.22
N TYR A 112 -3.40 -0.12 -2.63
CA TYR A 112 -1.96 -0.29 -2.68
C TYR A 112 -1.57 -1.29 -1.60
N GLN A 113 -0.79 -2.30 -1.96
CA GLN A 113 -0.30 -3.33 -1.07
C GLN A 113 1.21 -3.44 -1.28
N SER A 114 1.91 -3.82 -0.22
CA SER A 114 3.33 -4.16 -0.25
C SER A 114 3.48 -5.54 0.35
N ASN A 115 4.55 -6.24 -0.01
CA ASN A 115 4.83 -7.53 0.58
C ASN A 115 5.14 -7.38 2.07
N SER A 116 4.60 -8.32 2.85
CA SER A 116 5.02 -8.59 4.22
C SER A 116 6.47 -9.07 4.16
N THR A 117 7.41 -8.20 4.54
CA THR A 117 8.83 -8.54 4.58
C THR A 117 9.06 -9.79 5.44
N ALA A 118 10.11 -10.56 5.16
CA ALA A 118 10.49 -11.71 5.99
C ALA A 118 10.60 -11.32 7.48
N MET A 119 11.07 -10.10 7.74
CA MET A 119 11.14 -9.50 9.08
C MET A 119 9.76 -9.34 9.73
N PHE A 120 8.76 -8.83 9.00
CA PHE A 120 7.39 -8.71 9.51
C PHE A 120 6.78 -10.08 9.80
N GLN A 121 7.03 -11.08 8.94
CA GLN A 121 6.56 -12.45 9.15
C GLN A 121 7.20 -13.09 10.40
N MET A 122 8.52 -12.93 10.57
CA MET A 122 9.23 -13.35 11.80
C MET A 122 8.66 -12.68 13.04
N ARG A 123 8.35 -11.36 12.97
CA ARG A 123 7.77 -10.63 14.09
C ARG A 123 6.40 -11.20 14.48
N VAL A 124 5.53 -11.45 13.50
CA VAL A 124 4.21 -12.06 13.76
C VAL A 124 4.34 -13.46 14.34
N ALA A 125 5.26 -14.29 13.82
CA ALA A 125 5.53 -15.62 14.34
C ALA A 125 6.09 -15.58 15.77
N GLN A 126 7.04 -14.68 16.05
CA GLN A 126 7.57 -14.45 17.40
C GLN A 126 6.44 -14.07 18.36
N SER A 127 5.60 -13.10 18.00
CA SER A 127 4.53 -12.62 18.89
C SER A 127 3.42 -13.63 19.12
N ARG A 128 3.01 -14.39 18.09
CA ARG A 128 1.85 -15.30 18.19
C ARG A 128 2.20 -16.70 18.66
N LEU A 129 3.41 -17.18 18.40
CA LEU A 129 3.81 -18.55 18.70
C LEU A 129 4.90 -18.59 19.75
N MET A 130 6.00 -17.87 19.54
CA MET A 130 7.18 -18.01 20.40
C MET A 130 7.00 -17.38 21.78
N ILE A 131 6.48 -16.15 21.86
CA ILE A 131 6.33 -15.43 23.13
C ILE A 131 5.44 -16.22 24.11
N PRO A 132 4.25 -16.72 23.71
CA PRO A 132 3.42 -17.53 24.61
C PRO A 132 4.12 -18.78 25.11
N ILE A 133 4.84 -19.51 24.25
CA ILE A 133 5.53 -20.75 24.61
C ILE A 133 6.69 -20.46 25.58
N VAL A 134 7.50 -19.44 25.28
CA VAL A 134 8.62 -19.04 26.14
C VAL A 134 8.13 -18.54 27.49
N ASN A 135 7.01 -17.81 27.54
CA ASN A 135 6.40 -17.37 28.79
C ASN A 135 5.91 -18.56 29.62
N MET A 136 5.26 -19.54 28.98
CA MET A 136 4.84 -20.78 29.64
C MET A 136 6.05 -21.52 30.23
N LEU A 137 7.09 -21.69 29.43
CA LEU A 137 8.30 -22.40 29.85
C LEU A 137 9.03 -21.65 30.98
N THR A 138 9.12 -20.33 30.89
CA THR A 138 9.68 -19.48 31.94
C THR A 138 8.88 -19.60 33.24
N TYR A 139 7.55 -19.65 33.15
CA TYR A 139 6.68 -19.86 34.31
C TYR A 139 6.95 -21.21 34.99
N TYR A 140 6.95 -22.32 34.22
CA TYR A 140 7.17 -23.64 34.79
C TYR A 140 8.57 -23.81 35.38
N ILE A 141 9.61 -23.30 34.73
CA ILE A 141 10.96 -23.35 35.29
C ILE A 141 11.04 -22.55 36.60
N ASN A 142 10.46 -21.36 36.64
CA ASN A 142 10.46 -20.54 37.86
C ASN A 142 9.72 -21.23 39.01
N LYS A 143 8.58 -21.85 38.72
CA LYS A 143 7.75 -22.50 39.72
C LYS A 143 8.34 -23.85 40.15
N GLU A 144 8.46 -24.78 39.22
CA GLU A 144 8.79 -26.18 39.54
C GLU A 144 10.27 -26.38 39.83
N ILE A 145 11.17 -25.66 39.16
CA ILE A 145 12.61 -25.86 39.34
C ILE A 145 13.13 -24.88 40.39
N ILE A 146 12.97 -23.58 40.16
CA ILE A 146 13.65 -22.57 41.00
C ILE A 146 13.03 -22.49 42.39
N GLN A 147 11.70 -22.50 42.50
CA GLN A 147 10.99 -22.41 43.78
C GLN A 147 10.85 -23.79 44.44
N ASP A 148 10.27 -24.78 43.76
CA ASP A 148 9.91 -26.05 44.41
C ASP A 148 11.14 -26.96 44.65
N GLU A 149 12.03 -27.13 43.68
CA GLU A 149 13.22 -27.99 43.82
C GLU A 149 14.40 -27.28 44.53
N PHE A 150 14.72 -26.05 44.14
CA PHE A 150 15.89 -25.33 44.68
C PHE A 150 15.57 -24.38 45.86
N GLY A 151 14.30 -24.10 46.15
CA GLY A 151 13.88 -23.32 47.32
C GLY A 151 14.14 -21.81 47.23
N PHE A 152 14.47 -21.26 46.06
CA PHE A 152 14.71 -19.83 45.89
C PHE A 152 13.41 -19.07 45.64
N SER A 153 13.04 -18.16 46.54
CA SER A 153 11.80 -17.38 46.45
C SER A 153 11.96 -15.98 45.84
N ASP A 154 13.18 -15.45 45.83
CA ASP A 154 13.55 -14.13 45.35
C ASP A 154 14.27 -14.15 43.98
N VAL A 155 14.58 -15.34 43.46
CA VAL A 155 15.24 -15.52 42.18
C VAL A 155 14.22 -15.95 41.12
N HIS A 156 14.26 -15.28 39.96
CA HIS A 156 13.46 -15.66 38.81
C HIS A 156 14.31 -15.65 37.54
N LEU A 157 14.20 -16.71 36.76
CA LEU A 157 14.64 -16.76 35.39
C LEU A 157 13.75 -15.85 34.54
N VAL A 158 14.38 -14.99 33.74
CA VAL A 158 13.72 -14.15 32.74
C VAL A 158 14.33 -14.45 31.38
N MET A 159 13.51 -14.90 30.44
CA MET A 159 13.93 -15.13 29.06
C MET A 159 13.67 -13.88 28.21
N HIS A 160 14.73 -13.14 27.91
CA HIS A 160 14.64 -12.00 27.00
C HIS A 160 14.73 -12.46 25.55
N MET A 161 13.59 -12.49 24.85
CA MET A 161 13.60 -12.60 23.40
C MET A 161 13.89 -11.25 22.76
N ARG A 162 14.92 -11.22 21.91
CA ARG A 162 15.21 -10.06 21.08
C ARG A 162 14.12 -9.94 20.01
N VAL A 163 13.20 -9.00 20.21
CA VAL A 163 12.23 -8.63 19.19
C VAL A 163 13.00 -7.88 18.11
N TYR A 164 12.91 -8.32 16.87
CA TYR A 164 13.41 -7.53 15.75
C TYR A 164 12.54 -6.28 15.65
N GLU A 165 13.06 -5.16 16.14
CA GLU A 165 12.49 -3.86 15.83
C GLU A 165 12.75 -3.61 14.35
N ASP A 166 11.66 -3.56 13.59
CA ASP A 166 11.68 -3.07 12.22
C ASP A 166 12.46 -1.74 12.21
N GLU A 167 13.50 -1.62 11.37
CA GLU A 167 14.03 -0.30 11.01
C GLU A 167 12.83 0.59 10.69
N ASP A 168 12.69 1.66 11.48
CA ASP A 168 11.50 2.49 11.61
C ASP A 168 10.78 2.61 10.24
N PRO A 169 9.49 2.24 10.13
CA PRO A 169 8.71 2.43 8.91
C PRO A 169 8.87 3.83 8.32
N GLU A 170 9.08 4.85 9.15
CA GLU A 170 9.42 6.20 8.70
C GLU A 170 10.77 6.26 7.98
N SER A 171 11.82 5.63 8.52
CA SER A 171 13.15 5.59 7.90
C SER A 171 13.14 4.92 6.52
N ARG A 172 12.41 3.82 6.36
CA ARG A 172 12.23 3.17 5.03
C ARG A 172 11.38 4.00 4.07
N ALA A 173 10.34 4.67 4.57
CA ALA A 173 9.55 5.59 3.75
C ALA A 173 10.39 6.79 3.28
N ILE A 174 11.22 7.34 4.16
CA ILE A 174 12.16 8.42 3.88
C ILE A 174 13.18 7.99 2.82
N GLU A 175 13.82 6.83 3.00
CA GLU A 175 14.79 6.31 2.02
C GLU A 175 14.15 6.15 0.64
N ARG A 176 12.92 5.64 0.58
CA ARG A 176 12.17 5.52 -0.68
C ARG A 176 11.85 6.88 -1.29
N LEU A 177 11.38 7.85 -0.53
CA LEU A 177 11.12 9.20 -1.03
C LEU A 177 12.36 9.84 -1.66
N VAL A 178 13.53 9.59 -1.08
CA VAL A 178 14.82 10.04 -1.61
C VAL A 178 15.19 9.26 -2.88
N ARG A 179 15.15 7.92 -2.87
CA ARG A 179 15.52 7.07 -4.01
C ARG A 179 14.61 7.23 -5.24
N CYS A 180 13.35 7.62 -5.02
CA CYS A 180 12.38 7.89 -6.07
C CYS A 180 12.49 9.32 -6.64
N GLY A 181 13.41 10.15 -6.12
CA GLY A 181 13.57 11.54 -6.54
C GLY A 181 12.41 12.46 -6.14
N VAL A 182 11.58 12.06 -5.16
CA VAL A 182 10.44 12.86 -4.67
C VAL A 182 10.93 13.97 -3.74
N LYS A 183 11.86 13.63 -2.84
CA LYS A 183 12.52 14.57 -1.93
C LYS A 183 14.03 14.50 -2.10
N SER A 184 14.72 15.62 -1.86
CA SER A 184 16.17 15.62 -1.73
C SER A 184 16.59 15.18 -0.32
N ILE A 185 17.85 14.80 -0.14
CA ILE A 185 18.39 14.40 1.17
C ILE A 185 18.31 15.57 2.15
N ASN A 186 18.65 16.78 1.71
CA ASN A 186 18.60 17.98 2.55
C ASN A 186 17.17 18.39 2.91
N GLN A 187 16.19 18.17 2.02
CA GLN A 187 14.77 18.39 2.33
C GLN A 187 14.30 17.47 3.47
N VAL A 188 14.70 16.19 3.43
CA VAL A 188 14.39 15.23 4.50
C VAL A 188 15.11 15.62 5.80
N CYS A 189 16.38 15.98 5.74
CA CYS A 189 17.16 16.38 6.92
C CYS A 189 16.54 17.61 7.60
N ALA A 190 16.13 18.62 6.82
CA ALA A 190 15.47 19.81 7.34
C ALA A 190 14.11 19.50 8.01
N GLU A 191 13.30 18.62 7.42
CA GLU A 191 12.01 18.21 8.00
C GLU A 191 12.15 17.40 9.30
N LYS A 192 13.24 16.65 9.45
CA LYS A 192 13.49 15.80 10.62
C LYS A 192 14.40 16.45 11.68
N GLY A 193 14.89 17.66 11.42
CA GLY A 193 15.85 18.34 12.31
C GLY A 193 17.18 17.60 12.41
N TRP A 194 17.55 16.83 11.39
CA TRP A 194 18.83 16.12 11.34
C TRP A 194 19.94 17.06 10.84
N ASN A 195 21.16 16.88 11.36
CA ASN A 195 22.46 17.52 11.06
C ASN A 195 22.59 18.39 9.78
N PRO A 196 23.53 19.36 9.76
CA PRO A 196 23.59 20.41 8.72
C PRO A 196 23.60 19.86 7.29
N PRO A 197 23.05 20.64 6.33
CA PRO A 197 22.85 20.21 4.94
C PRO A 197 24.14 19.65 4.34
N LYS A 198 24.02 18.50 3.67
CA LYS A 198 25.13 17.87 2.97
C LYS A 198 25.34 18.56 1.62
N ASP A 199 26.59 18.78 1.25
CA ASP A 199 26.92 19.32 -0.06
C ASP A 199 26.42 18.38 -1.18
N GLY A 200 25.77 18.94 -2.19
CA GLY A 200 25.04 18.18 -3.23
C GLY A 200 23.75 17.49 -2.78
N GLY A 201 23.38 17.56 -1.50
CA GLY A 201 22.21 16.89 -0.91
C GLY A 201 20.85 17.48 -1.32
N ASP A 202 20.84 18.61 -2.03
CA ASP A 202 19.64 19.25 -2.58
C ASP A 202 19.23 18.69 -3.95
N ARG A 203 20.15 18.03 -4.66
CA ARG A 203 19.86 17.43 -5.95
C ARG A 203 19.02 16.17 -5.76
N ARG A 204 17.92 16.09 -6.50
CA ARG A 204 17.07 14.90 -6.52
C ARG A 204 17.60 13.91 -7.55
N PHE A 205 17.53 12.63 -7.21
CA PHE A 205 18.00 11.56 -8.08
C PHE A 205 17.03 10.38 -8.05
N ILE A 206 17.10 9.56 -9.10
CA ILE A 206 16.38 8.30 -9.23
C ILE A 206 17.41 7.21 -9.51
N ILE A 207 17.26 6.06 -8.86
CA ILE A 207 18.10 4.90 -9.12
C ILE A 207 17.41 3.99 -10.14
N VAL A 208 18.04 3.76 -11.29
CA VAL A 208 17.57 2.82 -12.33
C VAL A 208 18.65 1.75 -12.53
N GLY A 209 18.40 0.54 -12.03
CA GLY A 209 19.39 -0.54 -12.01
C GLY A 209 20.61 -0.14 -11.17
N LYS A 210 21.79 -0.07 -11.80
CA LYS A 210 23.06 0.37 -11.16
C LYS A 210 23.38 1.85 -11.40
N ARG A 211 22.52 2.60 -12.10
CA ARG A 211 22.77 4.00 -12.48
C ARG A 211 21.99 4.94 -11.58
N ILE A 212 22.62 6.06 -11.22
CA ILE A 212 21.98 7.20 -10.56
C ILE A 212 21.71 8.25 -11.64
N ILE A 213 20.45 8.66 -11.79
CA ILE A 213 20.02 9.67 -12.75
C ILE A 213 19.49 10.86 -11.98
N PHE A 214 20.02 12.07 -12.22
CA PHE A 214 19.48 13.26 -11.57
C PHE A 214 18.20 13.73 -12.25
N VAL A 215 17.23 14.17 -11.45
CA VAL A 215 15.90 14.60 -11.94
C VAL A 215 16.00 15.81 -12.89
N ASP A 216 17.01 16.65 -12.70
CA ASP A 216 17.24 17.82 -13.56
C ASP A 216 17.76 17.41 -14.96
N GLU A 217 18.48 16.30 -15.05
CA GLU A 217 19.05 15.75 -16.29
C GLU A 217 18.01 14.98 -17.11
N LEU A 218 16.95 14.48 -16.46
CA LEU A 218 15.81 13.80 -17.11
C LEU A 218 15.06 14.70 -18.10
N LYS A 219 15.03 16.02 -17.89
CA LYS A 219 14.39 16.96 -18.82
C LYS A 219 15.09 17.04 -20.18
N ASN A 220 16.38 16.70 -20.21
CA ASN A 220 17.22 16.77 -21.40
C ASN A 220 17.32 15.42 -22.14
N MET A 221 16.84 14.32 -21.55
CA MET A 221 16.85 12.96 -22.16
C MET A 221 15.64 12.67 -23.07
N LYS A 222 14.96 13.69 -23.62
CA LYS A 222 13.77 13.50 -24.48
C LYS A 222 14.02 12.74 -25.81
N GLY A 223 15.25 12.33 -26.10
CA GLY A 223 15.64 11.68 -27.37
C GLY A 223 15.83 10.17 -27.36
N ASP A 224 16.21 9.55 -26.24
CA ASP A 224 16.85 8.21 -26.28
C ASP A 224 16.16 7.13 -25.43
N ILE A 225 14.83 7.19 -25.29
CA ILE A 225 14.10 6.10 -24.63
C ILE A 225 13.58 5.15 -25.72
N GLU A 226 14.43 4.23 -26.17
CA GLU A 226 13.94 2.98 -26.76
C GLU A 226 13.18 2.23 -25.66
N VAL A 227 11.85 2.26 -25.75
CA VAL A 227 10.99 1.44 -24.91
C VAL A 227 11.19 0.01 -25.38
N GLU A 228 12.04 -0.76 -24.69
CA GLU A 228 12.10 -2.20 -24.91
C GLU A 228 10.68 -2.77 -24.78
N PRO A 229 10.21 -3.56 -25.76
CA PRO A 229 8.88 -4.14 -25.69
C PRO A 229 8.77 -5.01 -24.43
N PRO A 230 7.58 -5.08 -23.82
CA PRO A 230 7.37 -5.91 -22.63
C PRO A 230 7.82 -7.34 -22.92
N LEU A 231 8.63 -7.89 -22.01
CA LEU A 231 9.07 -9.28 -22.04
C LEU A 231 7.89 -10.19 -22.39
N LYS A 232 7.94 -10.84 -23.56
CA LYS A 232 6.96 -11.86 -23.95
C LYS A 232 6.87 -12.87 -22.80
N GLY A 233 5.66 -13.07 -22.29
CA GLY A 233 5.40 -14.11 -21.31
C GLY A 233 5.95 -15.43 -21.84
N ARG A 234 6.67 -16.17 -20.98
CA ARG A 234 6.98 -17.56 -21.30
C ARG A 234 5.65 -18.30 -21.38
N ASP A 235 5.28 -18.68 -22.58
CA ASP A 235 4.24 -19.66 -22.83
C ASP A 235 4.66 -20.94 -22.11
N ASN A 236 3.97 -21.25 -21.00
CA ASN A 236 4.08 -22.54 -20.34
C ASN A 236 3.23 -23.54 -21.13
N ASP A 237 3.73 -23.93 -22.31
CA ASP A 237 3.30 -25.14 -22.97
C ASP A 237 4.10 -26.32 -22.43
N GLY A 238 3.38 -27.26 -21.82
CA GLY A 238 3.87 -28.62 -21.59
C GLY A 238 4.14 -28.96 -20.14
N HIS A 239 3.11 -29.42 -19.44
CA HIS A 239 3.19 -30.69 -18.73
C HIS A 239 1.83 -31.38 -18.75
N LYS A 240 1.79 -32.49 -19.48
CA LYS A 240 0.86 -33.60 -19.27
C LYS A 240 1.15 -34.24 -17.91
#